data_AF-A0A1V5NS55-F1
#
_entry.id   AF-A0A1V5NS55-F1
#
_cell.length_a   1.000
_cell.length_b   1.000
_cell.length_c   1.000
_cell.angle_alpha   90.00
_cell.angle_beta   90.00
_cell.angle_gamma   90.00
#
_symmetry.space_group_name_H-M   'P 1'
#
loop_
_entity.id
_entity.type
_entity.pdbx_description
1 polymer ?
#
loop_
_entity_poly.entity_id
_entity_poly.type
_entity_poly.pdbx_seq_one_letter_code
_entity_poly.pdbx_strand_id
1 'polypeptide(L)'
;MKINGPDGIGPLKAYISQMKKDRTVQKEEKDGQILEDSVEISKKAMEIQSYRSALGKLPVIREELVEALKQNIRDGSYRPDSEKIAAGIIAERCLDKTRS
;
A
#
# COMPACT_ATOMS: atom_id res chain seq x y z
N MET A 1 25.35 5.96 -8.64
CA MET A 1 24.26 6.52 -9.46
C MET A 1 22.99 6.58 -8.64
N LYS A 2 22.14 7.59 -8.89
CA LYS A 2 20.91 7.90 -8.13
C LYS A 2 19.82 6.86 -8.39
N ILE A 3 19.16 6.36 -7.34
CA ILE A 3 17.93 5.57 -7.45
C ILE A 3 16.73 6.48 -7.22
N ASN A 4 16.07 6.86 -8.32
CA ASN A 4 14.73 7.46 -8.28
C ASN A 4 13.72 6.31 -8.47
N GLY A 5 12.79 6.12 -7.53
CA GLY A 5 11.49 5.51 -7.87
C GLY A 5 10.53 6.58 -8.37
N PRO A 6 9.27 6.26 -8.74
CA PRO A 6 8.66 4.95 -8.95
C PRO A 6 7.83 4.97 -10.25
N ASP A 7 8.37 4.59 -11.40
CA ASP A 7 7.52 4.35 -12.57
C ASP A 7 8.22 3.46 -13.59
N GLY A 8 7.52 2.40 -14.02
CA GLY A 8 8.02 1.51 -15.06
C GLY A 8 8.59 0.19 -14.55
N ILE A 9 7.72 -0.82 -14.56
CA ILE A 9 8.06 -2.25 -14.70
C ILE A 9 8.83 -2.80 -13.49
N GLY A 10 8.10 -3.28 -12.49
CA GLY A 10 8.69 -4.09 -11.41
C GLY A 10 9.49 -5.26 -11.99
N PRO A 11 10.56 -5.70 -11.30
CA PRO A 11 11.46 -6.76 -11.79
C PRO A 11 10.71 -8.04 -12.17
N LEU A 12 9.59 -8.32 -11.47
CA LEU A 12 8.68 -9.43 -11.79
C LEU A 12 8.01 -9.30 -13.16
N LYS A 13 7.60 -8.10 -13.57
CA LYS A 13 6.95 -7.85 -14.87
C LYS A 13 7.93 -7.92 -16.04
N ALA A 14 9.18 -7.50 -15.81
CA ALA A 14 10.27 -7.64 -16.77
C ALA A 14 10.57 -9.13 -17.03
N TYR A 15 10.68 -9.91 -15.96
CA TYR A 15 10.89 -11.36 -16.02
C TYR A 15 9.76 -12.09 -16.75
N ILE A 16 8.49 -11.82 -16.40
CA ILE A 16 7.32 -12.43 -17.06
C ILE A 16 7.27 -12.08 -18.56
N SER A 17 7.63 -10.86 -18.95
CA SER A 17 7.65 -10.44 -20.36
C SER A 17 8.77 -11.11 -21.14
N GLN A 18 9.90 -11.41 -20.49
CA GLN A 18 11.03 -12.12 -21.08
C GLN A 18 10.67 -13.58 -21.35
N MET A 19 10.06 -14.27 -20.38
CA MET A 19 9.60 -15.67 -20.56
C MET A 19 8.53 -15.81 -21.65
N LYS A 20 7.65 -14.81 -21.82
CA LYS A 20 6.65 -14.84 -22.90
C LYS A 20 7.27 -14.72 -24.30
N LYS A 21 8.37 -13.98 -24.46
CA LYS A 21 9.09 -13.89 -25.73
C LYS A 21 9.80 -15.20 -26.06
N ASP A 22 10.40 -15.86 -25.08
CA ASP A 22 11.07 -17.15 -25.29
C ASP A 22 10.06 -18.26 -25.63
N ARG A 23 8.85 -18.20 -25.05
CA ARG A 23 7.75 -19.15 -25.34
C ARG A 23 7.14 -19.00 -26.74
N THR A 24 7.27 -17.84 -27.39
CA THR A 24 6.83 -17.66 -28.79
C THR A 24 7.84 -18.17 -29.81
N VAL A 25 9.12 -18.30 -29.44
CA VAL A 25 10.19 -18.78 -30.33
C VAL A 25 10.27 -20.31 -30.35
N GLN A 26 9.76 -21.00 -29.33
CA GLN A 26 9.85 -22.47 -29.17
C GLN A 26 8.56 -23.22 -29.49
N LYS A 27 7.66 -22.66 -30.31
CA LYS A 27 6.37 -23.29 -30.65
C LYS A 27 6.39 -24.11 -31.94
N GLU A 28 7.57 -24.36 -32.48
CA GLU A 28 7.82 -25.38 -33.49
C GLU A 28 8.76 -26.40 -32.84
N GLU A 29 8.32 -27.66 -32.81
CA GLU A 29 9.00 -28.85 -32.27
C GLU A 29 8.66 -29.31 -30.84
N LYS A 30 7.86 -30.39 -30.83
CA LYS A 30 7.93 -31.56 -29.94
C LYS A 30 7.23 -31.49 -28.58
N ASP A 31 6.07 -32.18 -28.59
CA ASP A 31 5.67 -33.23 -27.66
C ASP A 31 6.70 -33.55 -26.56
N GLY A 32 6.42 -33.08 -25.36
CA GLY A 32 7.25 -33.23 -24.17
C GLY A 32 6.52 -32.61 -23.00
N GLN A 33 6.20 -33.43 -22.01
CA GLN A 33 5.43 -33.10 -20.81
C GLN A 33 5.72 -31.69 -20.31
N ILE A 34 4.69 -30.84 -20.34
CA ILE A 34 4.73 -29.49 -19.78
C ILE A 34 4.79 -29.68 -18.27
N LEU A 35 6.01 -29.74 -17.71
CA LEU A 35 6.25 -29.44 -16.30
C LEU A 35 5.86 -27.98 -16.13
N GLU A 36 4.62 -27.79 -15.68
CA GLU A 36 4.04 -26.50 -15.43
C GLU A 36 4.78 -25.88 -14.23
N ASP A 37 5.61 -24.87 -14.49
CA ASP A 37 6.24 -24.06 -13.43
C ASP A 37 5.13 -23.41 -12.59
N SER A 38 4.79 -24.05 -11.48
CA SER A 38 3.79 -23.57 -10.54
C SER A 38 4.41 -22.51 -9.63
N VAL A 39 3.84 -21.30 -9.67
CA VAL A 39 4.24 -20.22 -8.76
C VAL A 39 3.50 -20.40 -7.44
N GLU A 40 4.19 -20.93 -6.43
CA GLU A 40 3.66 -21.03 -5.07
C GLU A 40 3.75 -19.67 -4.36
N ILE A 41 2.68 -18.87 -4.46
CA ILE A 41 2.57 -17.66 -3.65
C ILE A 41 2.26 -18.09 -2.21
N SER A 42 3.17 -17.79 -1.28
CA SER A 42 2.95 -18.00 0.15
C SER A 42 1.62 -17.36 0.59
N LYS A 43 0.84 -18.08 1.41
CA LYS A 43 -0.44 -17.57 1.97
C LYS A 43 -0.30 -16.18 2.59
N LYS A 44 0.82 -15.93 3.28
CA LYS A 44 1.14 -14.64 3.90
C LYS A 44 1.31 -13.50 2.88
N ALA A 45 1.88 -13.78 1.71
CA ALA A 45 2.04 -12.78 0.66
C ALA A 45 0.69 -12.40 0.04
N MET A 46 -0.20 -13.38 -0.14
CA MET A 46 -1.58 -13.11 -0.60
C MET A 46 -2.36 -12.27 0.41
N GLU A 47 -2.22 -12.56 1.71
CA GLU A 47 -2.84 -11.77 2.78
C GLU A 47 -2.32 -10.32 2.79
N ILE A 48 -1.01 -10.10 2.68
CA ILE A 48 -0.45 -8.74 2.62
C ILE A 48 -0.99 -7.98 1.40
N GLN A 49 -1.11 -8.63 0.24
CA GLN A 49 -1.63 -8.02 -0.97
C GLN A 49 -3.13 -7.67 -0.84
N SER A 50 -3.92 -8.53 -0.19
CA SER A 50 -5.33 -8.27 0.05
C SER A 50 -5.52 -7.10 1.02
N TYR A 51 -4.73 -7.02 2.10
CA TYR A 51 -4.74 -5.88 3.03
C TYR A 51 -4.35 -4.57 2.35
N ARG A 52 -3.28 -4.56 1.54
CA ARG A 52 -2.87 -3.36 0.78
C ARG A 52 -3.97 -2.89 -0.17
N SER A 53 -4.62 -3.82 -0.84
CA SER A 53 -5.73 -3.51 -1.75
C SER A 53 -6.95 -2.98 -1.01
N ALA A 54 -7.24 -3.48 0.20
CA ALA A 54 -8.30 -2.97 1.05
C ALA A 54 -7.98 -1.55 1.56
N LEU A 55 -6.73 -1.30 2.00
CA LEU A 55 -6.29 0.02 2.44
C LEU A 55 -6.38 1.07 1.33
N GLY A 56 -6.05 0.69 0.08
CA GLY A 56 -6.16 1.59 -1.07
C GLY A 56 -7.58 1.94 -1.48
N LYS A 57 -8.59 1.18 -1.06
CA LYS A 57 -10.02 1.46 -1.29
C LYS A 57 -10.60 2.41 -0.25
N LEU A 58 -9.91 2.61 0.87
CA LEU A 58 -10.37 3.53 1.90
C LEU A 58 -10.24 4.96 1.38
N PRO A 59 -11.25 5.81 1.61
CA PRO A 59 -11.18 7.20 1.19
C PRO A 59 -10.08 7.91 1.96
N VAL A 60 -9.36 8.80 1.28
CA VAL A 60 -8.32 9.65 1.90
C VAL A 60 -8.91 10.49 3.03
N ILE A 61 -10.17 10.91 2.88
CA ILE A 61 -10.91 11.72 3.85
C ILE A 61 -12.19 10.98 4.21
N ARG A 62 -12.46 10.83 5.51
CA ARG A 62 -13.73 10.29 6.02
C ARG A 62 -14.74 11.42 6.15
N GLU A 63 -15.33 11.83 5.03
CA GLU A 63 -16.23 13.00 4.96
C GLU A 63 -17.36 12.95 5.99
N GLU A 64 -17.98 11.78 6.18
CA GLU A 64 -19.04 11.59 7.18
C GLU A 64 -18.59 11.98 8.60
N LEU A 65 -17.39 11.55 9.00
CA LEU A 65 -16.82 11.86 10.32
C LEU A 65 -16.51 13.36 10.44
N VAL A 66 -16.04 13.98 9.35
CA VAL A 66 -15.78 15.43 9.31
C VAL A 66 -17.07 16.21 9.47
N GLU A 67 -18.13 15.85 8.75
CA GLU A 67 -19.42 16.51 8.86
C GLU A 67 -20.07 16.32 10.23
N ALA A 68 -20.00 15.11 10.80
CA ALA A 68 -20.46 14.86 12.16
C ALA A 68 -19.72 15.74 13.19
N LEU A 69 -18.39 15.86 13.09
CA LEU A 69 -17.60 16.76 13.94
C LEU A 69 -18.01 18.23 13.76
N LYS A 70 -18.20 18.69 12.52
CA LYS A 70 -18.65 20.07 12.26
C LYS A 70 -20.03 20.35 12.86
N GLN A 71 -20.93 19.37 12.86
CA GLN A 71 -22.24 19.52 13.51
C GLN A 71 -22.08 19.62 15.02
N ASN A 72 -21.30 18.72 15.63
CA ASN A 72 -21.04 18.73 17.07
C ASN A 72 -20.37 20.04 17.55
N ILE A 73 -19.58 20.68 16.69
CA ILE A 73 -19.00 21.99 16.99
C ILE A 73 -20.06 23.09 16.92
N ARG A 74 -20.93 23.05 15.89
CA ARG A 74 -22.00 24.04 15.69
C ARG A 74 -23.07 23.98 16.78
N ASP A 75 -23.44 22.79 17.24
CA ASP A 75 -24.42 22.59 18.29
C ASP A 75 -23.84 22.73 19.71
N GLY A 76 -22.51 22.87 19.84
CA GLY A 76 -21.81 23.05 21.11
C GLY A 76 -21.66 21.76 21.93
N SER A 77 -22.02 20.59 21.38
CA SER A 77 -21.85 19.29 22.04
C SER A 77 -20.43 18.76 21.97
N TYR A 78 -19.58 19.33 21.11
CA TYR A 78 -18.18 18.96 21.00
C TYR A 78 -17.40 19.33 22.26
N ARG A 79 -16.89 18.30 22.95
CA ARG A 79 -16.06 18.45 24.15
C ARG A 79 -14.61 18.10 23.82
N PRO A 80 -13.73 19.10 23.61
CA PRO A 80 -12.32 18.83 23.40
C PRO A 80 -11.70 18.22 24.66
N ASP A 81 -10.83 17.24 24.46
CA ASP A 81 -10.08 16.58 25.52
C ASP A 81 -8.78 17.35 25.81
N SER A 82 -8.72 17.99 26.97
CA SER A 82 -7.57 18.81 27.37
C SER A 82 -6.28 18.01 27.51
N GLU A 83 -6.36 16.75 27.93
CA GLU A 83 -5.18 15.89 28.08
C GLU A 83 -4.60 15.54 26.70
N LYS A 84 -5.48 15.21 25.74
CA LYS A 84 -5.06 14.96 24.35
C LYS A 84 -4.45 16.19 23.70
N ILE A 85 -5.00 17.38 23.95
CA ILE A 85 -4.45 18.64 23.44
C ILE A 85 -3.05 18.88 24.01
N ALA A 86 -2.90 18.78 25.33
CA ALA A 86 -1.61 18.96 25.99
C ALA A 86 -0.57 17.93 25.49
N ALA A 87 -0.97 16.66 25.36
CA ALA A 87 -0.13 15.60 24.82
C ALA A 87 0.32 15.90 23.37
N GLY A 88 -0.57 16.42 22.53
CA GLY A 88 -0.25 16.84 21.16
C GLY A 88 0.79 17.96 21.11
N ILE A 89 0.62 19.00 21.95
CA ILE A 89 1.56 20.12 22.05
C ILE A 89 2.95 19.64 22.52
N ILE A 90 3.00 18.76 23.51
CA ILE A 90 4.25 18.20 24.01
C ILE A 90 4.92 17.33 22.95
N ALA A 91 4.15 16.46 22.26
CA ALA A 91 4.66 15.60 21.21
C ALA A 91 5.30 16.41 20.08
N GLU A 92 4.62 17.46 19.59
CA GLU A 92 5.13 18.35 18.55
C GLU A 92 6.49 18.96 18.93
N ARG A 93 6.62 19.46 20.17
CA ARG A 93 7.86 20.07 20.66
C ARG A 93 8.97 19.07 20.98
N CYS A 94 8.64 17.80 21.22
CA CYS A 94 9.62 16.75 21.50
C CYS A 94 10.15 16.07 20.22
N LEU A 95 9.41 16.09 19.11
CA LEU A 95 9.83 15.51 17.84
C LEU A 95 11.11 16.15 17.28
N ASP A 96 11.33 17.43 17.55
CA ASP A 96 12.56 18.15 17.14
C ASP A 96 13.81 17.63 17.87
N LYS A 97 13.68 17.07 19.08
CA LYS A 97 14.83 16.56 19.86
C LYS A 97 15.32 15.19 19.39
N THR A 98 14.48 14.40 18.72
CA THR A 98 14.83 13.06 18.23
C THR A 98 15.46 13.06 16.82
N ARG A 99 15.80 14.24 16.29
CA ARG A 99 16.38 14.42 14.94
C ARG A 99 17.80 15.01 14.91
N SER A 100 18.50 15.08 16.04
CA SER A 100 19.94 15.42 16.09
C SER A 100 20.82 14.18 16.22
#